data_AF-A0A1H9ACH4-F1
#
_entry.id   AF-A0A1H9ACH4-F1
#
_cell.length_a   1.000
_cell.length_b   1.000
_cell.length_c   1.000
_cell.angle_alpha   90.00
_cell.angle_beta   90.00
_cell.angle_gamma   90.00
#
_symmetry.space_group_name_H-M   'P 1'
#
loop_
_entity.id
_entity.type
_entity.pdbx_description
1 polymer ?
#
loop_
_entity_poly.entity_id
_entity_poly.type
_entity_poly.pdbx_seq_one_letter_code
_entity_poly.pdbx_strand_id
1 'polypeptide(L)'
;MSGDLQFFLDFMSPFAYLAHQRLPSLARRYGRGITYCPIDLPAAKRAAGNSGPPNVKIPVKLRYLMTDMDRWARRYGVPLKFPASLDSGLMNKGLYYAIDRAQAESYAGVAWRRCWGEGSDMGDPALLQEVAEELGWDAGEFLGFLHSEDAEARYDAGNRRAQELGVFGVPTIRIGDQMWWGNDRLDFLEEYLAQPDLKFAIQEKVL
;
A
#
# COMPACT_ATOMS: atom_id res chain seq x y z
N MET A 1 4.93 -16.84 -13.76
CA MET A 1 4.79 -15.56 -13.01
C MET A 1 5.62 -15.58 -11.71
N SER A 2 6.83 -16.15 -11.70
CA SER A 2 7.63 -16.39 -10.48
C SER A 2 8.63 -15.26 -10.16
N GLY A 3 8.33 -14.01 -10.53
CA GLY A 3 9.28 -12.91 -10.35
C GLY A 3 8.69 -11.51 -10.37
N ASP A 4 7.36 -11.36 -10.36
CA ASP A 4 6.72 -10.05 -10.22
C ASP A 4 6.64 -9.65 -8.74
N LEU A 5 6.63 -8.35 -8.50
CA LEU A 5 6.60 -7.77 -7.17
C LEU A 5 5.18 -7.85 -6.64
N GLN A 6 4.99 -8.42 -5.45
CA GLN A 6 3.75 -8.29 -4.71
C GLN A 6 3.86 -7.07 -3.80
N PHE A 7 2.98 -6.09 -3.97
CA PHE A 7 2.96 -4.86 -3.18
C PHE A 7 1.75 -4.86 -2.25
N PHE A 8 2.00 -5.22 -0.99
CA PHE A 8 1.01 -5.18 0.08
C PHE A 8 0.91 -3.76 0.62
N LEU A 9 -0.30 -3.22 0.61
CA LEU A 9 -0.57 -1.82 0.91
C LEU A 9 -1.89 -1.64 1.65
N ASP A 10 -2.00 -0.50 2.32
CA ASP A 10 -3.23 0.04 2.86
C ASP A 10 -3.19 1.54 2.56
N PHE A 11 -4.26 2.10 1.99
CA PHE A 11 -4.30 3.53 1.63
C PHE A 11 -4.09 4.44 2.85
N MET A 12 -4.42 3.98 4.06
CA MET A 12 -4.16 4.74 5.30
C MET A 12 -2.68 4.91 5.63
N SER A 13 -1.77 4.21 4.94
CA SER A 13 -0.34 4.25 5.26
C SER A 13 0.39 5.33 4.46
N PRO A 14 0.95 6.36 5.13
CA PRO A 14 1.75 7.37 4.45
C PRO A 14 3.05 6.79 3.87
N PHE A 15 3.62 5.76 4.51
CA PHE A 15 4.82 5.11 3.98
C PHE A 15 4.51 4.25 2.75
N ALA A 16 3.28 3.72 2.62
CA ALA A 16 2.87 3.05 1.39
C ALA A 16 2.67 4.04 0.25
N TYR A 17 2.08 5.21 0.53
CA TYR A 17 2.06 6.33 -0.41
C TYR A 17 3.46 6.70 -0.90
N LEU A 18 4.41 6.91 0.02
CA LEU A 18 5.79 7.24 -0.31
C LEU A 18 6.46 6.13 -1.13
N ALA A 19 6.30 4.87 -0.75
CA ALA A 19 6.86 3.74 -1.50
C ALA A 19 6.32 3.68 -2.94
N HIS A 20 5.02 3.95 -3.13
CA HIS A 20 4.39 3.97 -4.45
C HIS A 20 4.94 5.08 -5.36
N GLN A 21 5.51 6.17 -4.83
CA GLN A 21 6.13 7.20 -5.67
C GLN A 21 7.36 6.68 -6.44
N ARG A 22 8.01 5.64 -5.93
CA ARG A 22 9.23 5.06 -6.51
C ARG A 22 9.00 3.69 -7.12
N LEU A 23 8.22 2.84 -6.45
CA LEU A 23 8.10 1.40 -6.76
C LEU A 23 7.71 1.10 -8.21
N PRO A 24 6.74 1.76 -8.85
CA PRO A 24 6.38 1.48 -10.24
C PRO A 24 7.51 1.76 -11.23
N SER A 25 8.23 2.88 -11.05
CA SER A 25 9.39 3.21 -11.88
C SER A 25 10.54 2.22 -11.68
N LEU A 26 10.73 1.77 -10.44
CA LEU A 26 11.72 0.76 -10.08
C LEU A 26 11.39 -0.58 -10.74
N ALA A 27 10.15 -1.06 -10.64
CA ALA A 27 9.72 -2.29 -11.26
C ALA A 27 9.91 -2.25 -12.79
N ARG A 28 9.50 -1.15 -13.45
CA ARG A 28 9.71 -0.94 -14.90
C ARG A 28 11.18 -0.99 -15.30
N ARG A 29 12.09 -0.37 -14.53
CA ARG A 29 13.54 -0.37 -14.80
C ARG A 29 14.12 -1.78 -14.88
N TYR A 30 13.60 -2.71 -14.09
CA TYR A 30 14.04 -4.10 -14.05
C TYR A 30 13.09 -5.07 -14.77
N GLY A 31 12.17 -4.55 -15.61
CA GLY A 31 11.27 -5.35 -16.42
C GLY A 31 10.31 -6.23 -15.61
N ARG A 32 9.88 -5.77 -14.43
CA ARG A 32 8.98 -6.49 -13.53
C ARG A 32 7.58 -5.89 -13.50
N GLY A 33 6.56 -6.74 -13.35
CA GLY A 33 5.21 -6.31 -13.00
C GLY A 33 5.04 -6.07 -11.51
N ILE A 34 3.94 -5.41 -11.14
CA ILE A 34 3.50 -5.24 -9.75
C ILE A 34 2.09 -5.83 -9.62
N THR A 35 1.95 -6.81 -8.72
CA THR A 35 0.65 -7.23 -8.20
C THR A 35 0.32 -6.40 -6.97
N TYR A 36 -0.73 -5.60 -7.04
CA TYR A 36 -1.20 -4.78 -5.92
C TYR A 36 -2.06 -5.65 -4.99
N CYS A 37 -1.77 -5.62 -3.70
CA CYS A 37 -2.41 -6.46 -2.69
C CYS A 37 -2.94 -5.57 -1.54
N PRO A 38 -4.18 -5.06 -1.64
CA PRO A 38 -4.75 -4.23 -0.57
C PRO A 38 -5.02 -5.10 0.67
N ILE A 39 -4.71 -4.58 1.85
CA ILE A 39 -4.96 -5.25 3.13
C ILE A 39 -5.46 -4.26 4.19
N ASP A 40 -6.07 -4.79 5.25
CA ASP A 40 -6.39 -4.10 6.49
C ASP A 40 -5.14 -4.09 7.39
N LEU A 41 -4.45 -2.95 7.45
CA LEU A 41 -3.25 -2.79 8.29
C LEU A 41 -3.54 -3.05 9.78
N PRO A 42 -4.60 -2.48 10.40
CA PRO A 42 -4.99 -2.84 11.76
C PRO A 42 -5.13 -4.35 12.00
N ALA A 43 -5.76 -5.10 11.08
CA ALA A 43 -5.93 -6.54 11.18
C ALA A 43 -4.60 -7.29 11.03
N ALA A 44 -3.76 -6.91 10.06
CA ALA A 44 -2.43 -7.49 9.88
C ALA A 44 -1.54 -7.32 11.13
N LYS A 45 -1.57 -6.13 11.75
CA LYS A 45 -0.85 -5.87 12.99
C LYS A 45 -1.34 -6.76 14.14
N ARG A 46 -2.67 -6.90 14.31
CA ARG A 46 -3.25 -7.75 15.36
C ARG A 46 -2.88 -9.21 15.17
N ALA A 47 -2.96 -9.72 13.94
CA ALA A 47 -2.59 -11.09 13.60
C ALA A 47 -1.11 -11.38 13.90
N ALA A 48 -0.23 -10.39 13.74
CA ALA A 48 1.19 -10.47 14.11
C ALA A 48 1.47 -10.26 15.62
N GLY A 49 0.44 -10.18 16.47
CA GLY A 49 0.59 -9.98 17.91
C GLY A 49 0.92 -8.54 18.33
N ASN A 50 0.88 -7.56 17.41
CA ASN A 50 1.12 -6.16 17.73
C ASN A 50 -0.16 -5.48 18.23
N SER A 51 -0.40 -5.58 19.53
CA SER A 51 -1.55 -4.98 20.25
C SER A 51 -1.28 -3.58 20.83
N GLY A 52 -0.11 -3.01 20.56
CA GLY A 52 0.25 -1.66 21.02
C GLY A 52 -0.63 -0.57 20.38
N PRO A 53 -0.73 0.62 21.00
CA PRO A 53 -1.51 1.71 20.46
C PRO A 53 -1.03 2.11 19.05
N PRO A 54 -1.93 2.53 18.15
CA PRO A 54 -1.55 3.11 16.87
C PRO A 54 -0.56 4.26 17.05
N ASN A 55 0.38 4.44 16.12
CA ASN A 55 1.41 5.48 16.23
C ASN A 55 0.82 6.89 16.41
N VAL A 56 -0.34 7.16 15.81
CA VAL A 56 -1.10 8.42 15.95
C VAL A 56 -1.55 8.70 17.40
N LYS A 57 -1.66 7.67 18.25
CA LYS A 57 -1.98 7.79 19.68
C LYS A 57 -0.74 7.91 20.56
N ILE A 58 0.47 7.99 19.99
CA ILE A 58 1.74 8.10 20.71
C ILE A 58 2.41 9.43 20.31
N PRO A 59 2.16 10.56 21.02
CA PRO A 59 2.55 11.90 20.57
C PRO A 59 4.03 12.08 20.23
N VAL A 60 4.94 11.50 21.04
CA VAL A 60 6.39 11.58 20.80
C VAL A 60 6.78 10.87 19.50
N LYS A 61 6.19 9.70 19.24
CA LYS A 61 6.44 8.92 18.02
C LYS A 61 5.81 9.61 16.81
N LEU A 62 4.58 10.13 16.94
CA LEU A 62 3.90 10.86 15.87
C LEU A 62 4.72 12.07 15.42
N ARG A 63 5.27 12.87 16.35
CA ARG A 63 6.12 14.02 16.01
C ARG A 63 7.35 13.63 15.18
N TYR A 64 8.00 12.53 15.56
CA TYR A 64 9.11 11.98 14.78
C TYR A 64 8.64 11.57 13.38
N LEU A 65 7.56 10.79 13.29
CA LEU A 65 7.03 10.30 12.01
C LEU A 65 6.62 11.45 11.08
N MET A 66 6.03 12.53 11.59
CA MET A 66 5.72 13.72 10.79
C MET A 66 6.96 14.35 10.17
N THR A 67 8.05 14.44 10.95
CA THR A 67 9.33 14.96 10.46
C THR A 67 9.95 14.01 9.42
N ASP A 68 9.87 12.70 9.65
CA ASP A 68 10.42 11.70 8.75
C ASP A 68 9.65 11.62 7.43
N MET A 69 8.31 11.71 7.48
CA MET A 69 7.45 11.82 6.29
C MET A 69 7.81 13.05 5.45
N ASP A 70 8.03 14.21 6.06
CA ASP A 70 8.45 15.43 5.37
C ASP A 70 9.83 15.28 4.70
N ARG A 71 10.79 14.61 5.36
CA ARG A 71 12.11 14.31 4.76
C ARG A 71 11.98 13.45 3.51
N TRP A 72 11.17 12.39 3.57
CA TRP A 72 10.94 11.50 2.43
C TRP A 72 10.18 12.19 1.31
N ALA A 73 9.13 12.95 1.63
CA ALA A 73 8.36 13.73 0.67
C ALA A 73 9.26 14.72 -0.09
N ARG A 74 10.13 15.45 0.62
CA ARG A 74 11.14 16.34 0.01
C ARG A 74 12.15 15.58 -0.85
N ARG A 75 12.64 14.43 -0.37
CA ARG A 75 13.58 13.59 -1.13
C ARG A 75 12.97 13.10 -2.45
N TYR A 76 11.68 12.79 -2.47
CA TYR A 76 10.97 12.33 -3.65
C TYR A 76 10.36 13.46 -4.50
N GLY A 77 10.36 14.70 -4.00
CA GLY A 77 9.77 15.84 -4.69
C GLY A 77 8.24 15.76 -4.79
N VAL A 78 7.58 15.17 -3.80
CA VAL A 78 6.12 14.95 -3.79
C VAL A 78 5.45 15.71 -2.65
N PRO A 79 4.20 16.18 -2.82
CA PRO A 79 3.43 16.77 -1.72
C PRO A 79 3.05 15.70 -0.70
N LEU A 80 3.03 16.07 0.59
CA LEU A 80 2.47 15.20 1.64
C LEU A 80 1.68 16.05 2.62
N LYS A 81 0.37 15.84 2.66
CA LYS A 81 -0.60 16.45 3.56
C LYS A 81 -1.36 15.35 4.29
N PHE A 82 -1.51 15.51 5.60
CA PHE A 82 -2.18 14.51 6.41
C PHE A 82 -3.69 14.53 6.12
N PRO A 83 -4.32 13.40 5.76
CA PRO A 83 -5.77 13.28 5.55
C PRO A 83 -6.59 13.63 6.80
N ALA A 84 -7.81 14.12 6.62
CA ALA A 84 -8.75 14.37 7.72
C ALA A 84 -9.22 13.06 8.42
N SER A 85 -9.35 11.97 7.65
CA SER A 85 -9.65 10.62 8.12
C SER A 85 -8.70 9.60 7.51
N LEU A 86 -8.50 8.51 8.23
CA LEU A 86 -7.70 7.35 7.81
C LEU A 86 -8.58 6.11 7.58
N ASP A 87 -9.88 6.29 7.36
CA ASP A 87 -10.78 5.20 6.97
C ASP A 87 -10.57 4.83 5.50
N SER A 88 -9.69 3.86 5.27
CA SER A 88 -9.27 3.42 3.94
C SER A 88 -10.04 2.23 3.40
N GLY A 89 -11.01 1.68 4.14
CA GLY A 89 -11.61 0.37 3.83
C GLY A 89 -12.24 0.29 2.43
N LEU A 90 -13.04 1.30 2.06
CA LEU A 90 -13.64 1.38 0.72
C LEU A 90 -12.58 1.60 -0.37
N MET A 91 -11.57 2.41 -0.09
CA MET A 91 -10.47 2.67 -1.04
C MET A 91 -9.63 1.39 -1.30
N ASN A 92 -9.35 0.63 -0.24
CA ASN A 92 -8.66 -0.66 -0.34
C ASN A 92 -9.47 -1.65 -1.20
N LYS A 93 -10.79 -1.71 -1.02
CA LYS A 93 -11.69 -2.54 -1.86
C LYS A 93 -11.70 -2.06 -3.31
N GLY A 94 -11.75 -0.76 -3.55
CA GLY A 94 -11.75 -0.17 -4.90
C GLY A 94 -10.56 -0.57 -5.75
N LEU A 95 -9.45 -0.95 -5.13
CA LEU A 95 -8.28 -1.46 -5.84
C LEU A 95 -8.57 -2.78 -6.59
N TYR A 96 -9.50 -3.63 -6.11
CA TYR A 96 -9.92 -4.82 -6.86
C TYR A 96 -10.69 -4.47 -8.14
N TYR A 97 -11.54 -3.44 -8.09
CA TYR A 97 -12.22 -2.92 -9.28
C TYR A 97 -11.22 -2.42 -10.33
N ALA A 98 -10.16 -1.76 -9.86
CA ALA A 98 -9.06 -1.28 -10.68
C ALA A 98 -8.23 -2.43 -11.28
N ILE A 99 -7.99 -3.49 -10.50
CA ILE A 99 -7.26 -4.69 -10.94
C ILE A 99 -8.00 -5.36 -12.11
N ASP A 100 -9.31 -5.53 -12.01
CA ASP A 100 -10.13 -6.13 -13.07
C ASP A 100 -10.08 -5.35 -14.40
N ARG A 101 -9.71 -4.06 -14.32
CA ARG A 101 -9.57 -3.13 -15.46
C ARG A 101 -8.13 -2.88 -15.88
N ALA A 102 -7.16 -3.60 -15.29
CA ALA A 102 -5.73 -3.38 -15.50
C ALA A 102 -5.27 -1.94 -15.20
N GLN A 103 -5.91 -1.26 -14.25
CA GLN A 103 -5.66 0.14 -13.87
C GLN A 103 -5.26 0.30 -12.39
N ALA A 104 -4.74 -0.77 -11.77
CA ALA A 104 -4.35 -0.75 -10.36
C ALA A 104 -3.32 0.34 -10.02
N GLU A 105 -2.28 0.53 -10.85
CA GLU A 105 -1.28 1.60 -10.65
C GLU A 105 -1.92 2.99 -10.76
N SER A 106 -2.77 3.21 -11.76
CA SER A 106 -3.47 4.48 -11.96
C SER A 106 -4.39 4.80 -10.78
N TYR A 107 -5.19 3.84 -10.34
CA TYR A 107 -6.07 4.00 -9.17
C TYR A 107 -5.27 4.31 -7.90
N ALA A 108 -4.23 3.52 -7.63
CA ALA A 108 -3.39 3.75 -6.46
C ALA A 108 -2.75 5.14 -6.49
N GLY A 109 -2.26 5.59 -7.66
CA GLY A 109 -1.70 6.91 -7.86
C GLY A 109 -2.70 8.04 -7.62
N VAL A 110 -3.90 7.97 -8.21
CA VAL A 110 -4.95 8.99 -8.05
C VAL A 110 -5.46 9.02 -6.61
N ALA A 111 -5.84 7.88 -6.06
CA ALA A 111 -6.37 7.77 -4.71
C ALA A 111 -5.39 8.33 -3.68
N TRP A 112 -4.11 7.96 -3.75
CA TRP A 112 -3.08 8.49 -2.86
C TRP A 112 -2.75 9.97 -3.10
N ARG A 113 -2.77 10.46 -4.34
CA ARG A 113 -2.58 11.88 -4.61
C ARG A 113 -3.67 12.71 -3.94
N ARG A 114 -4.93 12.28 -4.05
CA ARG A 114 -6.06 12.99 -3.41
C ARG A 114 -5.97 12.95 -1.88
N CYS A 115 -5.69 11.79 -1.28
CA CYS A 115 -5.69 11.70 0.19
C CYS A 115 -4.37 12.19 0.83
N TRP A 116 -3.21 11.65 0.43
CA TRP A 116 -1.92 12.02 1.02
C TRP A 116 -1.22 13.18 0.31
N GLY A 117 -1.50 13.45 -0.96
CA GLY A 117 -0.94 14.63 -1.64
C GLY A 117 -1.71 15.91 -1.32
N GLU A 118 -3.05 15.84 -1.33
CA GLU A 118 -3.93 16.99 -1.19
C GLU A 118 -4.55 17.12 0.21
N GLY A 119 -4.61 16.02 0.99
CA GLY A 119 -5.14 16.01 2.35
C GLY A 119 -6.65 15.72 2.43
N SER A 120 -7.25 15.20 1.36
CA SER A 120 -8.69 14.88 1.33
C SER A 120 -9.06 13.76 2.31
N ASP A 121 -10.31 13.77 2.75
CA ASP A 121 -10.86 12.77 3.67
C ASP A 121 -11.06 11.42 2.96
N MET A 122 -10.34 10.38 3.39
CA MET A 122 -10.45 9.03 2.80
C MET A 122 -11.83 8.38 2.99
N GLY A 123 -12.56 8.77 4.03
CA GLY A 123 -13.88 8.23 4.36
C GLY A 123 -15.03 8.97 3.68
N ASP A 124 -14.76 10.04 2.92
CA ASP A 124 -15.80 10.79 2.19
C ASP A 124 -16.22 10.03 0.91
N PRO A 125 -17.49 9.61 0.78
CA PRO A 125 -17.98 8.99 -0.44
C PRO A 125 -17.83 9.87 -1.69
N ALA A 126 -17.86 11.21 -1.54
CA ALA A 126 -17.67 12.13 -2.67
C ALA A 126 -16.25 12.00 -3.26
N LEU A 127 -15.24 11.78 -2.41
CA LEU A 127 -13.88 11.54 -2.88
C LEU A 127 -13.79 10.28 -3.76
N LEU A 128 -14.49 9.20 -3.39
CA LEU A 128 -14.48 7.95 -4.17
C LEU A 128 -15.16 8.12 -5.53
N GLN A 129 -16.22 8.93 -5.59
CA GLN A 129 -16.83 9.34 -6.85
C GLN A 129 -15.85 10.13 -7.73
N GLU A 130 -15.20 11.17 -7.18
CA GLU A 130 -14.23 11.98 -7.92
C GLU A 130 -13.06 11.13 -8.46
N VAL A 131 -12.57 10.16 -7.69
CA VAL A 131 -11.52 9.23 -8.11
C VAL A 131 -11.98 8.38 -9.29
N ALA A 132 -13.22 7.88 -9.27
CA ALA A 132 -13.79 7.10 -10.37
C ALA A 132 -13.92 7.94 -11.65
N GLU A 133 -14.46 9.15 -11.53
CA GLU A 133 -14.64 10.08 -12.65
C GLU A 133 -13.29 10.45 -13.29
N GLU A 134 -12.26 10.71 -12.48
CA GLU A 134 -10.93 11.03 -12.98
C GLU A 134 -10.27 9.87 -13.75
N LEU A 135 -10.58 8.64 -13.35
CA LEU A 135 -10.12 7.42 -14.04
C LEU A 135 -11.01 7.04 -15.24
N GLY A 136 -12.06 7.81 -15.51
CA GLY A 136 -13.00 7.57 -16.61
C GLY A 136 -13.92 6.37 -16.37
N TRP A 137 -14.20 6.04 -15.11
CA TRP A 137 -15.13 4.97 -14.73
C TRP A 137 -16.54 5.49 -14.56
N ASP A 138 -17.52 4.58 -14.69
CA ASP A 138 -18.86 4.86 -14.21
C ASP A 138 -18.86 4.87 -12.68
N ALA A 139 -19.14 6.04 -12.10
CA ALA A 139 -19.11 6.21 -10.65
C ALA A 139 -20.16 5.34 -9.94
N GLY A 140 -21.32 5.11 -10.56
CA GLY A 140 -22.38 4.27 -10.00
C GLY A 140 -21.95 2.80 -9.93
N GLU A 141 -21.36 2.26 -10.99
CA GLU A 141 -20.80 0.90 -11.01
C GLU A 141 -19.65 0.75 -10.00
N PHE A 142 -18.75 1.73 -9.93
CA PHE A 142 -17.64 1.71 -8.98
C PHE A 142 -18.14 1.70 -7.54
N LEU A 143 -18.98 2.68 -7.16
CA LEU A 143 -19.54 2.77 -5.81
C LEU A 143 -20.38 1.53 -5.47
N GLY A 144 -21.17 1.02 -6.43
CA GLY A 144 -21.90 -0.23 -6.28
C GLY A 144 -20.99 -1.42 -5.98
N PHE A 145 -19.84 -1.51 -6.65
CA PHE A 145 -18.83 -2.53 -6.37
C PHE A 145 -18.25 -2.41 -4.96
N LEU A 146 -17.92 -1.19 -4.49
CA LEU A 146 -17.30 -0.99 -3.16
C LEU A 146 -18.14 -1.57 -2.00
N HIS A 147 -19.46 -1.59 -2.18
CA HIS A 147 -20.42 -2.11 -1.20
C HIS A 147 -20.93 -3.51 -1.51
N SER A 148 -20.39 -4.17 -2.55
CA SER A 148 -20.80 -5.52 -2.95
C SER A 148 -20.19 -6.61 -2.06
N GLU A 149 -20.88 -7.76 -2.00
CA GLU A 149 -20.36 -8.97 -1.35
C GLU A 149 -19.07 -9.48 -2.01
N ASP A 150 -18.91 -9.28 -3.32
CA ASP A 150 -17.69 -9.66 -4.05
C ASP A 150 -16.47 -8.85 -3.59
N ALA A 151 -16.62 -7.53 -3.45
CA ALA A 151 -15.54 -6.68 -2.94
C ALA A 151 -15.15 -7.04 -1.50
N GLU A 152 -16.12 -7.33 -0.63
CA GLU A 152 -15.87 -7.81 0.73
C GLU A 152 -15.11 -9.14 0.72
N ALA A 153 -15.61 -10.12 -0.03
CA ALA A 153 -15.03 -11.46 -0.09
C ALA A 153 -13.58 -11.45 -0.62
N ARG A 154 -13.29 -10.61 -1.63
CA ARG A 154 -11.93 -10.43 -2.16
C ARG A 154 -11.01 -9.78 -1.14
N TYR A 155 -11.47 -8.75 -0.44
CA TYR A 155 -10.69 -8.07 0.59
C TYR A 155 -10.36 -9.01 1.75
N ASP A 156 -11.35 -9.77 2.23
CA ASP A 156 -11.18 -10.81 3.23
C ASP A 156 -10.19 -11.91 2.80
N ALA A 157 -10.29 -12.38 1.56
CA ALA A 157 -9.36 -13.36 1.01
C ALA A 157 -7.94 -12.79 0.90
N GLY A 158 -7.79 -11.54 0.46
CA GLY A 158 -6.52 -10.83 0.40
C GLY A 158 -5.87 -10.69 1.77
N ASN A 159 -6.66 -10.33 2.79
CA ASN A 159 -6.22 -10.25 4.18
C ASN A 159 -5.72 -11.60 4.73
N ARG A 160 -6.48 -12.68 4.52
CA ARG A 160 -6.04 -14.04 4.91
C ARG A 160 -4.75 -14.43 4.22
N ARG A 161 -4.66 -14.18 2.90
CA ARG A 161 -3.46 -14.50 2.12
C ARG A 161 -2.23 -13.74 2.60
N ALA A 162 -2.38 -12.46 2.97
CA ALA A 162 -1.30 -11.65 3.51
C ALA A 162 -0.80 -12.22 4.85
N GLN A 163 -1.70 -12.68 5.72
CA GLN A 163 -1.36 -13.31 7.00
C GLN A 163 -0.61 -14.64 6.80
N GLU A 164 -1.06 -15.50 5.88
CA GLU A 164 -0.36 -16.74 5.52
C GLU A 164 1.06 -16.48 5.00
N LEU A 165 1.28 -15.33 4.36
CA LEU A 165 2.58 -14.87 3.88
C LEU A 165 3.41 -14.15 4.96
N GLY A 166 2.94 -14.08 6.21
CA GLY A 166 3.64 -13.40 7.29
C GLY A 166 3.70 -11.88 7.14
N VAL A 167 2.82 -11.27 6.34
CA VAL A 167 2.75 -9.81 6.21
C VAL A 167 2.15 -9.23 7.49
N PHE A 168 2.95 -8.45 8.22
CA PHE A 168 2.57 -7.85 9.51
C PHE A 168 2.34 -6.33 9.45
N GLY A 169 2.56 -5.72 8.29
CA GLY A 169 2.43 -4.28 8.09
C GLY A 169 2.63 -3.86 6.64
N VAL A 170 2.46 -2.56 6.37
CA VAL A 170 2.59 -1.98 5.04
C VAL A 170 3.50 -0.73 5.06
N PRO A 171 4.14 -0.36 3.94
CA PRO A 171 4.21 -1.14 2.70
C PRO A 171 5.06 -2.39 2.88
N THR A 172 4.64 -3.50 2.29
CA THR A 172 5.47 -4.71 2.19
C THR A 172 5.59 -5.10 0.72
N ILE A 173 6.82 -5.28 0.26
CA ILE A 173 7.11 -5.78 -1.08
C ILE A 173 7.64 -7.20 -0.95
N ARG A 174 7.11 -8.14 -1.74
CA ARG A 174 7.61 -9.52 -1.83
C ARG A 174 8.01 -9.89 -3.26
N ILE A 175 9.07 -10.70 -3.37
CA ILE A 175 9.44 -11.41 -4.59
C ILE A 175 9.79 -12.85 -4.19
N GLY A 176 8.93 -13.81 -4.56
CA GLY A 176 9.03 -15.19 -4.06
C GLY A 176 9.01 -15.23 -2.54
N ASP A 177 10.06 -15.79 -1.93
CA ASP A 177 10.19 -15.91 -0.48
C ASP A 177 10.81 -14.69 0.20
N GLN A 178 11.37 -13.75 -0.58
CA GLN A 178 11.97 -12.53 -0.04
C GLN A 178 10.90 -11.48 0.29
N MET A 179 11.11 -10.74 1.37
CA MET A 179 10.21 -9.70 1.87
C MET A 179 10.99 -8.46 2.32
N TRP A 180 10.52 -7.29 1.91
CA TRP A 180 11.00 -5.98 2.35
C TRP A 180 9.83 -5.17 2.91
N TRP A 181 9.92 -4.77 4.17
CA TRP A 181 8.90 -3.94 4.82
C TRP A 181 9.41 -2.51 5.02
N GLY A 182 8.67 -1.54 4.47
CA GLY A 182 8.97 -0.11 4.59
C GLY A 182 9.46 0.54 3.29
N ASN A 183 9.12 1.82 3.12
CA ASN A 183 9.64 2.66 2.02
C ASN A 183 11.18 2.73 2.04
N ASP A 184 11.76 2.72 3.25
CA ASP A 184 13.19 2.74 3.53
C ASP A 184 13.89 1.39 3.24
N ARG A 185 13.20 0.42 2.63
CA ARG A 185 13.78 -0.82 2.12
C ARG A 185 13.83 -0.91 0.60
N LEU A 186 13.33 0.10 -0.12
CA LEU A 186 13.35 0.10 -1.58
C LEU A 186 14.77 0.13 -2.19
N ASP A 187 15.75 0.66 -1.47
CA ASP A 187 17.16 0.59 -1.89
C ASP A 187 17.68 -0.85 -1.87
N PHE A 188 17.41 -1.62 -0.80
CA PHE A 188 17.78 -3.04 -0.73
C PHE A 188 17.02 -3.91 -1.74
N LEU A 189 15.75 -3.59 -2.00
CA LEU A 189 14.99 -4.23 -3.07
C LEU A 189 15.65 -3.97 -4.43
N GLU A 190 16.08 -2.73 -4.69
CA GLU A 190 16.77 -2.38 -5.94
C GLU A 190 18.11 -3.13 -6.07
N GLU A 191 18.89 -3.23 -5.00
CA GLU A 191 20.12 -4.04 -4.97
C GLU A 191 19.85 -5.51 -5.32
N TYR A 192 18.79 -6.10 -4.75
CA TYR A 192 18.37 -7.46 -5.07
C TYR A 192 17.94 -7.62 -6.53
N LEU A 193 17.21 -6.65 -7.09
CA LEU A 193 16.80 -6.66 -8.49
C LEU A 193 17.99 -6.52 -9.45
N ALA A 194 19.02 -5.78 -9.07
CA ALA A 194 20.25 -5.65 -9.83
C ALA A 194 21.14 -6.90 -9.78
N GLN A 195 21.04 -7.71 -8.72
CA GLN A 195 21.87 -8.90 -8.50
C GLN A 195 21.05 -10.06 -7.90
N PRO A 196 20.16 -10.70 -8.68
CA PRO A 196 19.21 -11.70 -8.17
C PRO A 196 19.86 -12.99 -7.63
N ASP A 197 21.14 -13.22 -7.90
CA ASP A 197 21.89 -14.41 -7.44
C ASP A 197 22.46 -14.27 -6.01
N LEU A 198 22.37 -13.09 -5.38
CA LEU A 198 22.62 -12.94 -3.94
C LEU A 198 21.43 -13.50 -3.15
N LYS A 199 21.35 -14.83 -3.05
CA LYS A 199 20.56 -15.47 -1.99
C LYS A 199 21.21 -15.11 -0.66
N PHE A 200 20.74 -14.03 -0.04
CA PHE A 200 21.09 -13.70 1.33
C PHE A 200 20.78 -14.93 2.19
N ALA A 201 21.83 -15.49 2.80
CA ALA A 201 21.71 -16.61 3.71
C ALA A 201 20.88 -16.16 4.91
N ILE A 202 19.58 -16.42 4.87
CA ILE A 202 18.72 -16.26 6.04
C ILE A 202 19.16 -17.34 7.02
N GLN A 203 19.84 -16.94 8.09
CA GLN A 203 20.08 -17.81 9.23
C GLN A 203 18.72 -18.14 9.84
N GLU A 204 18.28 -19.39 9.67
CA GLU A 204 17.24 -19.99 10.50
C GLU A 204 17.71 -19.96 11.96
N LYS A 205 17.37 -18.90 12.69
CA LYS A 205 17.24 -18.88 14.14
C LYS A 205 16.60 -17.56 14.54
N VAL A 206 15.73 -17.64 15.55
CA VAL A 206 14.87 -16.59 16.13
C VAL A 206 13.52 -16.53 15.39
N LEU A 207 12.43 -17.17 15.85
CA LEU A 207 11.95 -17.57 17.18
C LEU A 207 11.28 -18.95 17.15
#